data_AF-A0A3M8G9J4-F1
#
_entry.id   AF-A0A3M8G9J4-F1
#
_cell.length_a   1.000
_cell.length_b   1.000
_cell.length_c   1.000
_cell.angle_alpha   90.00
_cell.angle_beta   90.00
_cell.angle_gamma   90.00
#
_symmetry.space_group_name_H-M   'P 1'
#
loop_
_entity.id
_entity.type
_entity.pdbx_description
1 polymer ?
#
loop_
_entity_poly.entity_id
_entity_poly.type
_entity_poly.pdbx_seq_one_letter_code
_entity_poly.pdbx_strand_id
1 'polypeptide(L)'
;MAKYAFILIFCFTFQSAFTQDSLCVFKVNGSVLKTSANAIQVVKKGDYIIRSDKFVLDNASNILSIDKLGNAYVLNQKGNYSFKDFISNKESKSSSGLTSKYFKLIWKELRNANGNATLIGGVFRGEQLMIFPRDTVKIASSKIAFGWKRADEDSKYYVFIRDIENDKTAKFELNTNELTLYKANPIFSNGTFFEWVVTTDEFPNLDNLTFFSFELINKSEYKSLIKDYSAFQQELKALGFSSEDIKNAICEAYGICN
;
A
#
# COMPACT_ATOMS: atom_id res chain seq x y z
N MET A 1 -52.36 37.53 28.25
CA MET A 1 -51.25 37.66 27.29
C MET A 1 -49.98 37.80 28.13
N ALA A 2 -48.92 37.00 28.07
CA ALA A 2 -48.45 35.92 27.21
C ALA A 2 -47.65 34.94 28.13
N LYS A 3 -47.96 33.65 28.10
CA LYS A 3 -47.21 32.56 27.43
C LYS A 3 -45.83 32.25 28.04
N TYR A 4 -45.80 31.14 28.79
CA TYR A 4 -44.74 30.13 28.93
C TYR A 4 -43.33 30.50 28.45
N ALA A 5 -42.38 30.62 29.39
CA ALA A 5 -40.96 30.42 29.09
C ALA A 5 -40.58 29.00 29.54
N PHE A 6 -40.56 28.12 28.55
CA PHE A 6 -40.27 26.70 28.62
C PHE A 6 -38.80 26.49 29.03
N ILE A 7 -38.58 25.57 29.97
CA ILE A 7 -37.29 25.02 30.37
C ILE A 7 -36.64 24.35 29.15
N LEU A 8 -35.44 24.80 28.75
CA LEU A 8 -34.56 24.06 27.85
C LEU A 8 -33.17 24.02 28.48
N ILE A 9 -33.02 23.10 29.44
CA ILE A 9 -31.72 22.56 29.85
C ILE A 9 -31.17 21.89 28.59
N PHE A 10 -30.29 22.60 27.90
CA PHE A 10 -29.54 22.07 26.78
C PHE A 10 -28.53 21.07 27.34
N CYS A 11 -28.96 19.82 27.53
CA CYS A 11 -28.10 18.67 27.69
C CYS A 11 -27.25 18.55 26.42
N PHE A 12 -26.13 19.28 26.37
CA PHE A 12 -24.94 18.89 25.62
C PHE A 12 -24.43 17.59 26.26
N THR A 13 -25.14 16.49 26.04
CA THR A 13 -24.51 15.19 26.05
C THR A 13 -23.53 15.24 24.90
N PHE A 14 -22.28 15.54 25.22
CA PHE A 14 -21.15 15.18 24.39
C PHE A 14 -21.32 13.70 24.10
N GLN A 15 -21.94 13.40 22.96
CA GLN A 15 -21.76 12.14 22.29
C GLN A 15 -20.31 12.14 21.85
N SER A 16 -19.43 11.83 22.80
CA SER A 16 -18.13 11.27 22.52
C SER A 16 -18.43 10.03 21.69
N ALA A 17 -18.47 10.21 20.37
CA ALA A 17 -18.38 9.10 19.44
C ALA A 17 -17.10 8.38 19.87
N PHE A 18 -17.26 7.28 20.62
CA PHE A 18 -16.16 6.42 20.99
C PHE A 18 -15.61 5.93 19.65
N THR A 19 -14.58 6.61 19.14
CA THR A 19 -13.83 6.06 18.03
C THR A 19 -13.25 4.80 18.61
N GLN A 20 -13.79 3.66 18.21
CA GLN A 20 -13.33 2.38 18.71
C GLN A 20 -11.88 2.28 18.27
N ASP A 21 -10.94 2.44 19.22
CA ASP A 21 -9.54 2.19 18.94
C ASP A 21 -9.47 0.80 18.33
N SER A 22 -8.96 0.77 17.12
CA SER A 22 -8.99 -0.43 16.32
C SER A 22 -7.65 -0.61 15.68
N LEU A 23 -7.16 -1.84 15.79
CA LEU A 23 -5.92 -2.23 15.16
C LEU A 23 -6.24 -3.20 14.02
N CYS A 24 -5.28 -3.33 13.13
CA CYS A 24 -5.34 -4.20 11.99
C CYS A 24 -4.00 -4.90 11.93
N VAL A 25 -4.07 -6.19 11.68
CA VAL A 25 -2.91 -7.04 11.60
C VAL A 25 -2.14 -6.70 10.33
N PHE A 26 -0.93 -6.20 10.51
CA PHE A 26 -0.05 -5.86 9.40
C PHE A 26 0.80 -7.06 8.99
N LYS A 27 1.38 -7.78 9.95
CA LYS A 27 2.23 -8.95 9.71
C LYS A 27 2.07 -9.96 10.85
N VAL A 28 2.07 -11.23 10.49
CA VAL A 28 2.11 -12.37 11.43
C VAL A 28 3.25 -13.27 10.98
N ASN A 29 4.12 -13.66 11.90
CA ASN A 29 5.03 -14.79 11.71
C ASN A 29 4.66 -15.85 12.74
N GLY A 30 4.69 -17.13 12.35
CA GLY A 30 4.21 -18.23 13.21
C GLY A 30 2.69 -18.36 13.22
N SER A 31 2.15 -19.03 14.25
CA SER A 31 0.72 -19.26 14.44
C SER A 31 0.17 -18.44 15.60
N VAL A 32 -0.64 -17.44 15.27
CA VAL A 32 -1.37 -16.63 16.26
C VAL A 32 -2.85 -16.97 16.17
N LEU A 33 -3.44 -17.35 17.30
CA LEU A 33 -4.87 -17.63 17.39
C LEU A 33 -5.60 -16.42 17.96
N LYS A 34 -6.76 -16.09 17.40
CA LYS A 34 -7.68 -15.09 17.92
C LYS A 34 -9.00 -15.75 18.27
N THR A 35 -9.50 -15.44 19.46
CA THR A 35 -10.86 -15.79 19.88
C THR A 35 -11.73 -14.53 19.80
N SER A 36 -12.75 -14.56 18.93
CA SER A 36 -13.73 -13.49 18.77
C SER A 36 -15.13 -14.09 18.75
N ALA A 37 -16.06 -13.56 19.57
CA ALA A 37 -17.45 -14.04 19.65
C ALA A 37 -17.60 -15.58 19.71
N ASN A 38 -16.75 -16.26 20.49
CA ASN A 38 -16.66 -17.72 20.68
C ASN A 38 -16.16 -18.54 19.47
N ALA A 39 -15.67 -17.92 18.41
CA ALA A 39 -14.94 -18.60 17.35
C ALA A 39 -13.42 -18.42 17.54
N ILE A 40 -12.66 -19.50 17.36
CA ILE A 40 -11.21 -19.47 17.29
C ILE A 40 -10.80 -19.45 15.83
N GLN A 41 -9.98 -18.48 15.45
CA GLN A 41 -9.43 -18.39 14.10
C GLN A 41 -7.93 -18.13 14.13
N VAL A 42 -7.24 -18.62 13.10
CA VAL A 42 -5.85 -18.23 12.83
C VAL A 42 -5.84 -16.80 12.33
N VAL A 43 -5.01 -15.96 12.95
CA VAL A 43 -4.87 -14.55 12.60
C VAL A 43 -4.11 -14.40 11.30
N LYS A 44 -4.61 -13.56 10.41
CA LYS A 44 -3.98 -13.25 9.11
C LYS A 44 -3.78 -11.75 8.94
N LYS A 45 -2.88 -11.37 8.04
CA LYS A 45 -2.73 -9.96 7.61
C LYS A 45 -4.10 -9.43 7.12
N GLY A 46 -4.45 -8.22 7.53
CA GLY A 46 -5.74 -7.60 7.26
C GLY A 46 -6.79 -7.84 8.33
N ASP A 47 -6.62 -8.82 9.23
CA ASP A 47 -7.58 -9.08 10.29
C ASP A 47 -7.74 -7.84 11.18
N TYR A 48 -8.99 -7.59 11.59
CA TYR A 48 -9.31 -6.54 12.54
C TYR A 48 -9.17 -7.05 13.96
N ILE A 49 -8.63 -6.19 14.82
CA ILE A 49 -8.48 -6.42 16.25
C ILE A 49 -9.41 -5.44 16.98
N ILE A 50 -10.41 -5.99 17.67
CA ILE A 50 -11.34 -5.24 18.50
C ILE A 50 -11.11 -5.52 19.99
N ARG A 51 -11.68 -4.66 20.84
CA ARG A 51 -11.47 -4.68 22.29
C ARG A 51 -11.83 -6.00 22.97
N SER A 52 -12.80 -6.75 22.43
CA SER A 52 -13.25 -8.04 22.97
C SER A 52 -12.39 -9.23 22.55
N ASP A 53 -11.47 -9.05 21.61
CA ASP A 53 -10.66 -10.15 21.09
C ASP A 53 -9.60 -10.59 22.11
N LYS A 54 -9.36 -11.90 22.15
CA LYS A 54 -8.26 -12.52 22.90
C LYS A 54 -7.32 -13.23 21.93
N PHE A 55 -6.03 -13.18 22.21
CA PHE A 55 -4.99 -13.71 21.35
C PHE A 55 -4.12 -14.70 22.11
N VAL A 56 -3.69 -15.75 21.42
CA VAL A 56 -2.73 -16.73 21.93
C VAL A 56 -1.57 -16.80 20.95
N LEU A 57 -0.37 -16.50 21.46
CA LEU A 57 0.90 -16.56 20.71
C LEU A 57 1.69 -17.78 21.18
N ASP A 58 2.21 -18.57 20.25
CA ASP A 58 3.13 -19.67 20.55
C ASP A 58 4.60 -19.22 20.67
N ASN A 59 5.49 -20.17 20.97
CA ASN A 59 6.93 -19.93 20.99
C ASN A 59 7.43 -19.76 19.55
N ALA A 60 7.89 -18.56 19.20
CA ALA A 60 8.31 -18.09 17.87
C ALA A 60 7.23 -17.39 17.02
N SER A 61 6.02 -17.18 17.56
CA SER A 61 5.07 -16.28 16.94
C SER A 61 5.35 -14.82 17.23
N ASN A 62 5.10 -13.98 16.22
CA ASN A 62 4.97 -12.56 16.42
C ASN A 62 3.80 -11.99 15.61
N ILE A 63 3.22 -10.93 16.14
CA ILE A 63 2.18 -10.15 15.49
C ILE A 63 2.56 -8.68 15.55
N LEU A 64 2.59 -8.07 14.37
CA LEU A 64 2.70 -6.63 14.20
C LEU A 64 1.35 -6.13 13.74
N SER A 65 0.81 -5.18 14.49
CA SER A 65 -0.44 -4.49 14.16
C SER A 65 -0.21 -2.99 14.05
N ILE A 66 -1.06 -2.33 13.27
CA ILE A 66 -1.00 -0.90 13.04
C ILE A 66 -2.35 -0.25 13.32
N ASP A 67 -2.39 1.06 13.49
CA ASP A 67 -3.62 1.84 13.62
C ASP A 67 -3.81 2.87 12.50
N LYS A 68 -4.97 3.56 12.50
CA LYS A 68 -5.29 4.65 11.57
C LYS A 68 -4.32 5.84 11.62
N LEU A 69 -3.56 5.98 12.71
CA LEU A 69 -2.58 7.05 12.92
C LEU A 69 -1.17 6.63 12.51
N GLY A 70 -0.99 5.41 11.96
CA GLY A 70 0.30 4.87 11.56
C GLY A 70 1.21 4.51 12.73
N ASN A 71 0.64 4.26 13.91
CA ASN A 71 1.38 3.66 15.02
C ASN A 71 1.50 2.15 14.80
N ALA A 72 2.59 1.57 15.31
CA ALA A 72 2.85 0.14 15.29
C ALA A 72 2.83 -0.44 16.71
N TYR A 73 2.34 -1.68 16.83
CA TYR A 73 2.21 -2.41 18.08
C TYR A 73 2.66 -3.85 17.86
N VAL A 74 3.59 -4.32 18.67
CA VAL A 74 4.24 -5.62 18.49
C VAL A 74 4.02 -6.50 19.71
N LEU A 75 3.59 -7.74 19.48
CA LEU A 75 3.67 -8.81 20.47
C LEU A 75 4.51 -9.94 19.88
N ASN A 76 5.58 -10.33 20.57
CA ASN A 76 6.58 -11.29 20.07
C ASN A 76 6.99 -12.32 21.14
N GLN A 77 6.25 -12.38 22.24
CA GLN A 77 6.45 -13.35 23.30
C GLN A 77 5.27 -14.31 23.34
N LYS A 78 5.54 -15.56 23.73
CA LYS A 78 4.47 -16.53 23.99
C LYS A 78 3.59 -16.03 25.12
N GLY A 79 2.29 -16.10 24.94
CA GLY A 79 1.35 -15.69 25.98
C GLY A 79 -0.08 -15.59 25.51
N ASN A 80 -0.93 -15.23 26.47
CA ASN A 80 -2.32 -14.86 26.22
C ASN A 80 -2.43 -13.35 26.33
N TYR A 81 -3.00 -12.72 25.31
CA TYR A 81 -3.04 -11.27 25.18
C TYR A 81 -4.47 -10.78 24.92
N SER A 82 -4.73 -9.60 25.43
CA SER A 82 -5.93 -8.80 25.20
C SER A 82 -5.60 -7.63 24.29
N PHE A 83 -6.62 -6.93 23.80
CA PHE A 83 -6.46 -5.67 23.08
C PHE A 83 -5.59 -4.65 23.85
N LYS A 84 -5.72 -4.57 25.18
CA LYS A 84 -4.95 -3.63 26.01
C LYS A 84 -3.46 -3.92 25.96
N ASP A 85 -3.07 -5.19 25.82
CA ASP A 85 -1.67 -5.58 25.75
C ASP A 85 -1.03 -5.10 24.45
N PHE A 86 -1.77 -5.11 23.33
CA PHE A 86 -1.30 -4.45 22.11
C PHE A 86 -1.03 -2.97 22.35
N ILE A 87 -2.01 -2.23 22.89
CA ILE A 87 -1.87 -0.79 23.14
C ILE A 87 -0.68 -0.48 24.07
N SER A 88 -0.42 -1.34 25.05
CA SER A 88 0.69 -1.20 25.99
C SER A 88 2.05 -1.52 25.37
N ASN A 89 2.08 -2.36 24.32
CA ASN A 89 3.28 -2.68 23.55
C ASN A 89 3.33 -1.86 22.25
N LYS A 90 3.00 -0.58 22.36
CA LYS A 90 3.26 0.39 21.30
C LYS A 90 4.77 0.52 21.12
N GLU A 91 5.23 0.35 19.88
CA GLU A 91 6.65 0.56 19.55
C GLU A 91 6.96 2.05 19.73
N SER A 92 7.69 2.36 20.81
CA SER A 92 7.76 3.70 21.42
C SER A 92 8.92 4.57 20.93
N LYS A 93 9.72 4.09 19.97
CA LYS A 93 10.71 4.95 19.31
C LYS A 93 10.01 5.69 18.20
N SER A 94 9.97 7.01 18.32
CA SER A 94 9.38 7.97 17.37
C SER A 94 9.45 7.41 15.95
N SER A 95 8.36 6.80 15.48
CA SER A 95 8.32 6.37 14.10
C SER A 95 8.54 7.64 13.29
N SER A 96 9.59 7.65 12.48
CA SER A 96 9.85 8.73 11.56
C SER A 96 8.55 9.09 10.83
N GLY A 97 8.41 10.35 10.42
CA GLY A 97 7.25 10.77 9.66
C GLY A 97 6.99 9.87 8.44
N LEU A 98 8.04 9.23 7.90
CA LEU A 98 7.97 8.26 6.82
C LEU A 98 7.34 6.91 7.25
N THR A 99 7.76 6.31 8.36
CA THR A 99 7.17 5.04 8.83
C THR A 99 5.70 5.19 9.18
N SER A 100 5.33 6.28 9.87
CA SER A 100 3.92 6.57 10.15
C SER A 100 3.11 6.79 8.87
N LYS A 101 3.66 7.51 7.88
CA LYS A 101 3.00 7.70 6.57
C LYS A 101 2.79 6.37 5.85
N TYR A 102 3.80 5.50 5.83
CA TYR A 102 3.71 4.17 5.25
C TYR A 102 2.61 3.33 5.92
N PHE A 103 2.60 3.26 7.25
CA PHE A 103 1.55 2.50 7.95
C PHE A 103 0.15 3.11 7.79
N LYS A 104 0.02 4.43 7.67
CA LYS A 104 -1.26 5.06 7.30
C LYS A 104 -1.72 4.65 5.90
N LEU A 105 -0.81 4.58 4.94
CA LEU A 105 -1.10 4.14 3.57
C LEU A 105 -1.61 2.69 3.60
N ILE A 106 -0.85 1.79 4.22
CA ILE A 106 -1.24 0.37 4.31
C ILE A 106 -2.53 0.17 5.11
N TRP A 107 -2.73 0.92 6.20
CA TRP A 107 -4.00 0.91 6.93
C TRP A 107 -5.17 1.23 5.99
N LYS A 108 -5.08 2.31 5.21
CA LYS A 108 -6.12 2.68 4.25
C LYS A 108 -6.35 1.59 3.22
N GLU A 109 -5.30 1.00 2.66
CA GLU A 109 -5.42 -0.10 1.69
C GLU A 109 -6.13 -1.32 2.30
N LEU A 110 -5.74 -1.74 3.50
CA LEU A 110 -6.38 -2.86 4.21
C LEU A 110 -7.83 -2.55 4.60
N ARG A 111 -8.17 -1.28 4.86
CA ARG A 111 -9.54 -0.85 5.16
C ARG A 111 -10.41 -0.68 3.92
N ASN A 112 -9.82 -0.31 2.79
CA ASN A 112 -10.49 -0.09 1.51
C ASN A 112 -10.54 -1.36 0.64
N ALA A 113 -10.07 -2.50 1.14
CA ALA A 113 -10.17 -3.78 0.43
C ALA A 113 -11.62 -4.21 0.11
N ASN A 114 -12.63 -3.56 0.71
CA ASN A 114 -14.05 -3.72 0.39
C ASN A 114 -14.69 -2.50 -0.32
N GLY A 115 -13.91 -1.50 -0.73
CA GLY A 115 -14.44 -0.28 -1.34
C GLY A 115 -13.35 0.55 -2.02
N ASN A 116 -13.36 0.54 -3.36
CA ASN A 116 -12.78 1.49 -4.30
C ASN A 116 -11.60 2.35 -3.79
N ALA A 117 -10.40 2.04 -4.30
CA ALA A 117 -9.20 2.85 -4.16
C ALA A 117 -9.48 4.35 -4.41
N THR A 118 -9.39 5.16 -3.36
CA THR A 118 -9.46 6.63 -3.46
C THR A 118 -8.14 7.22 -3.94
N LEU A 119 -8.13 7.59 -5.23
CA LEU A 119 -7.76 8.89 -5.82
C LEU A 119 -6.57 9.70 -5.28
N ILE A 120 -5.62 9.99 -6.18
CA ILE A 120 -5.12 11.36 -6.42
C ILE A 120 -5.35 11.69 -7.90
N GLY A 121 -6.16 12.73 -8.17
CA GLY A 121 -6.13 13.54 -9.39
C GLY A 121 -6.78 13.00 -10.68
N GLY A 122 -8.05 13.35 -10.93
CA GLY A 122 -8.56 13.62 -12.29
C GLY A 122 -9.23 12.47 -13.07
N VAL A 123 -10.56 12.39 -12.94
CA VAL A 123 -11.55 11.73 -13.83
C VAL A 123 -11.54 10.18 -13.90
N PHE A 124 -12.74 9.64 -13.71
CA PHE A 124 -13.05 8.24 -13.37
C PHE A 124 -13.60 7.48 -14.60
N ARG A 125 -13.23 6.21 -14.77
CA ARG A 125 -14.07 5.09 -15.27
C ARG A 125 -13.27 3.78 -15.26
N GLY A 126 -13.72 2.80 -14.48
CA GLY A 126 -13.18 1.44 -14.45
C GLY A 126 -12.06 1.23 -13.43
N GLU A 127 -12.04 0.06 -12.81
CA GLU A 127 -10.92 -0.33 -11.95
C GLU A 127 -9.60 -0.14 -12.69
N GLN A 128 -8.62 0.47 -12.04
CA GLN A 128 -7.32 0.76 -12.64
C GLN A 128 -6.70 -0.55 -13.18
N LEU A 129 -6.65 -0.67 -14.51
CA LEU A 129 -6.06 -1.84 -15.18
C LEU A 129 -4.57 -1.91 -14.88
N MET A 130 -3.85 -0.78 -14.90
CA MET A 130 -2.40 -0.74 -14.68
C MET A 130 -2.01 -0.90 -13.21
N ILE A 131 -1.09 -1.83 -12.92
CA ILE A 131 -0.59 -2.14 -11.57
C ILE A 131 0.85 -1.65 -11.38
N PHE A 132 1.75 -1.92 -12.32
CA PHE A 132 3.16 -1.55 -12.24
C PHE A 132 3.77 -1.35 -13.65
N PRO A 133 4.68 -0.38 -13.89
CA PRO A 133 5.11 0.68 -12.97
C PRO A 133 3.95 1.57 -12.52
N ARG A 134 3.91 1.96 -11.24
CA ARG A 134 2.92 2.95 -10.78
C ARG A 134 3.21 4.30 -11.44
N ASP A 135 2.24 5.21 -11.44
CA ASP A 135 2.47 6.54 -11.95
C ASP A 135 3.53 7.29 -11.11
N THR A 136 4.38 8.07 -11.80
CA THR A 136 5.45 8.89 -11.24
C THR A 136 6.45 8.10 -10.38
N VAL A 137 7.01 7.01 -10.92
CA VAL A 137 8.04 6.20 -10.22
C VAL A 137 9.40 6.27 -10.88
N LYS A 138 10.47 6.10 -10.10
CA LYS A 138 11.85 5.91 -10.53
C LYS A 138 12.23 4.45 -10.44
N ILE A 139 12.78 3.89 -11.52
CA ILE A 139 13.14 2.47 -11.64
C ILE A 139 14.63 2.32 -11.94
N ALA A 140 15.32 1.60 -11.06
CA ALA A 140 16.74 1.30 -11.17
C ALA A 140 17.00 -0.17 -11.53
N SER A 141 16.33 -0.68 -12.57
CA SER A 141 16.42 -2.09 -12.95
C SER A 141 16.91 -2.30 -14.38
N SER A 142 17.56 -3.45 -14.63
CA SER A 142 17.88 -3.91 -15.98
C SER A 142 16.70 -4.62 -16.66
N LYS A 143 15.65 -4.95 -15.89
CA LYS A 143 14.41 -5.57 -16.35
C LYS A 143 13.24 -4.70 -15.89
N ILE A 144 12.52 -4.15 -16.84
CA ILE A 144 11.36 -3.30 -16.60
C ILE A 144 10.12 -4.18 -16.77
N ALA A 145 9.47 -4.48 -15.66
CA ALA A 145 8.21 -5.22 -15.65
C ALA A 145 7.05 -4.24 -15.80
N PHE A 146 6.06 -4.66 -16.57
CA PHE A 146 4.77 -4.01 -16.74
C PHE A 146 3.70 -5.03 -16.35
N GLY A 147 2.77 -4.65 -15.49
CA GLY A 147 1.75 -5.55 -14.96
C GLY A 147 0.40 -4.85 -14.87
N TRP A 148 -0.66 -5.56 -15.23
CA TRP A 148 -2.03 -5.06 -15.18
C TRP A 148 -3.01 -6.11 -14.64
N LYS A 149 -4.21 -5.68 -14.26
CA LYS A 149 -5.32 -6.54 -13.90
C LYS A 149 -5.88 -7.20 -15.15
N ARG A 150 -6.24 -8.48 -15.04
CA ARG A 150 -7.03 -9.14 -16.08
C ARG A 150 -8.47 -8.64 -16.01
N ALA A 151 -9.01 -8.25 -17.15
CA ALA A 151 -10.44 -8.06 -17.34
C ALA A 151 -11.13 -9.42 -17.46
N ASP A 152 -10.71 -10.25 -18.43
CA ASP A 152 -11.17 -11.63 -18.62
C ASP A 152 -9.98 -12.57 -18.98
N GLU A 153 -10.20 -13.89 -18.93
CA GLU A 153 -9.18 -14.90 -19.23
C GLU A 153 -8.74 -14.91 -20.71
N ASP A 154 -9.64 -14.53 -21.63
CA ASP A 154 -9.41 -14.56 -23.08
C ASP A 154 -9.12 -13.18 -23.69
N SER A 155 -8.98 -12.13 -22.87
CA SER A 155 -8.74 -10.77 -23.38
C SER A 155 -7.36 -10.64 -24.02
N LYS A 156 -7.31 -9.96 -25.17
CA LYS A 156 -6.08 -9.40 -25.70
C LYS A 156 -5.81 -8.04 -25.08
N TYR A 157 -4.55 -7.74 -24.82
CA TYR A 157 -4.08 -6.48 -24.27
C TYR A 157 -3.06 -5.86 -25.20
N TYR A 158 -3.19 -4.54 -25.34
CA TYR A 158 -2.29 -3.71 -26.12
C TYR A 158 -1.58 -2.76 -25.17
N VAL A 159 -0.27 -2.95 -25.04
CA VAL A 159 0.60 -2.15 -24.18
C VAL A 159 1.31 -1.12 -25.05
N PHE A 160 1.12 0.16 -24.73
CA PHE A 160 1.83 1.26 -25.36
C PHE A 160 2.87 1.81 -24.40
N ILE A 161 4.11 1.97 -24.87
CA ILE A 161 5.21 2.58 -24.12
C ILE A 161 5.76 3.74 -24.94
N ARG A 162 5.81 4.93 -24.35
CA ARG A 162 6.28 6.17 -24.96
C ARG A 162 7.57 6.62 -24.30
N ASP A 163 8.58 6.91 -25.11
CA ASP A 163 9.75 7.71 -24.75
C ASP A 163 9.37 9.18 -24.98
N ILE A 164 9.17 9.92 -23.89
CA ILE A 164 8.65 11.30 -23.93
C ILE A 164 9.70 12.24 -24.53
N GLU A 165 10.98 11.94 -24.33
CA GLU A 165 12.08 12.81 -24.73
C GLU A 165 12.39 12.68 -26.22
N ASN A 166 12.16 11.51 -26.79
CA ASN A 166 12.53 11.20 -28.18
C ASN A 166 11.33 10.96 -29.11
N ASP A 167 10.10 11.16 -28.62
CA ASP A 167 8.85 10.93 -29.36
C ASP A 167 8.79 9.55 -30.02
N LYS A 168 9.19 8.51 -29.28
CA LYS A 168 9.13 7.12 -29.74
C LYS A 168 8.01 6.39 -29.03
N THR A 169 7.22 5.63 -29.78
CA THR A 169 6.18 4.77 -29.22
C THR A 169 6.42 3.32 -29.64
N ALA A 170 6.36 2.40 -28.68
CA ALA A 170 6.29 0.97 -28.92
C ALA A 170 4.90 0.44 -28.55
N LYS A 171 4.36 -0.46 -29.38
CA LYS A 171 3.10 -1.18 -29.15
C LYS A 171 3.39 -2.67 -29.04
N PHE A 172 2.84 -3.33 -28.03
CA PHE A 172 2.94 -4.77 -27.83
C PHE A 172 1.54 -5.37 -27.70
N GLU A 173 1.29 -6.50 -28.36
CA GLU A 173 0.07 -7.30 -28.19
C GLU A 173 0.39 -8.54 -27.34
N LEU A 174 -0.38 -8.75 -26.27
CA LEU A 174 -0.24 -9.90 -25.37
C LEU A 174 -1.61 -10.44 -24.95
N ASN A 175 -1.67 -11.74 -24.65
CA ASN A 175 -2.80 -12.39 -23.98
C ASN A 175 -2.51 -12.68 -22.49
N THR A 176 -1.40 -12.13 -21.98
CA THR A 176 -1.01 -12.21 -20.57
C THR A 176 -1.38 -10.91 -19.85
N ASN A 177 -1.09 -10.84 -18.56
CA ASN A 177 -1.27 -9.64 -17.74
C ASN A 177 0.07 -9.02 -17.30
N GLU A 178 1.14 -9.44 -17.96
CA GLU A 178 2.49 -8.98 -17.68
C GLU A 178 3.32 -8.92 -18.97
N LEU A 179 4.18 -7.92 -19.04
CA LEU A 179 5.21 -7.75 -20.07
C LEU A 179 6.52 -7.40 -19.37
N THR A 180 7.62 -8.05 -19.72
CA THR A 180 8.94 -7.68 -19.21
C THR A 180 9.86 -7.32 -20.36
N LEU A 181 10.45 -6.13 -20.29
CA LEU A 181 11.42 -5.65 -21.27
C LEU A 181 12.77 -5.40 -20.59
N TYR A 182 13.86 -5.77 -21.27
CA TYR A 182 15.20 -5.43 -20.79
C TYR A 182 15.48 -3.95 -21.05
N LYS A 183 16.28 -3.30 -20.19
CA LYS A 183 16.75 -1.91 -20.39
C LYS A 183 17.51 -1.71 -21.71
N ALA A 184 18.06 -2.78 -22.28
CA ALA A 184 18.69 -2.76 -23.60
C ALA A 184 17.68 -2.74 -24.78
N ASN A 185 16.37 -2.82 -24.52
CA ASN A 185 15.37 -2.71 -25.58
C ASN A 185 15.47 -1.33 -26.25
N PRO A 186 15.39 -1.24 -27.59
CA PRO A 186 15.51 0.03 -28.31
C PRO A 186 14.59 1.16 -27.82
N ILE A 187 13.42 0.84 -27.26
CA ILE A 187 12.52 1.87 -26.69
C ILE A 187 13.17 2.63 -25.53
N PHE A 188 14.12 2.04 -24.80
CA PHE A 188 14.79 2.65 -23.64
C PHE A 188 16.20 3.18 -23.95
N SER A 189 16.60 3.21 -25.23
CA SER A 189 17.99 3.48 -25.62
C SER A 189 18.44 4.93 -25.39
N ASN A 190 17.54 5.89 -25.57
CA ASN A 190 17.88 7.31 -25.66
C ASN A 190 17.12 8.19 -24.67
N GLY A 191 16.15 7.64 -23.94
CA GLY A 191 15.34 8.35 -22.97
C GLY A 191 15.55 7.84 -21.55
N THR A 192 15.22 8.69 -20.61
CA THR A 192 15.07 8.39 -19.19
C THR A 192 13.62 8.54 -18.73
N PHE A 193 12.81 9.36 -19.39
CA PHE A 193 11.40 9.56 -19.04
C PHE A 193 10.45 8.84 -20.00
N PHE A 194 9.58 8.02 -19.42
CA PHE A 194 8.67 7.17 -20.16
C PHE A 194 7.26 7.26 -19.62
N GLU A 195 6.32 6.97 -20.50
CA GLU A 195 4.91 6.80 -20.19
C GLU A 195 4.42 5.46 -20.71
N TRP A 196 3.47 4.84 -20.02
CA TRP A 196 2.87 3.60 -20.48
C TRP A 196 1.37 3.54 -20.23
N VAL A 197 0.67 2.78 -21.08
CA VAL A 197 -0.74 2.47 -20.90
C VAL A 197 -1.09 1.08 -21.42
N VAL A 198 -2.13 0.49 -20.86
CA VAL A 198 -2.71 -0.79 -21.31
C VAL A 198 -4.18 -0.58 -21.66
N THR A 199 -4.60 -1.17 -22.77
CA THR A 199 -5.99 -1.18 -23.24
C THR A 199 -6.34 -2.53 -23.87
N THR A 200 -7.63 -2.85 -23.94
CA THR A 200 -8.16 -4.01 -24.68
C THR A 200 -8.59 -3.66 -26.11
N ASP A 201 -8.60 -2.37 -26.45
CA ASP A 201 -8.82 -1.89 -27.82
C ASP A 201 -7.49 -1.90 -28.60
N GLU A 202 -7.51 -2.45 -29.81
CA GLU A 202 -6.33 -2.53 -30.67
C GLU A 202 -5.93 -1.16 -31.22
N PHE A 203 -6.91 -0.29 -31.49
CA PHE A 203 -6.70 1.01 -32.12
C PHE A 203 -7.39 2.12 -31.31
N PRO A 204 -7.00 2.28 -30.03
CA PRO A 204 -7.61 3.29 -29.17
C PRO A 204 -7.21 4.69 -29.64
N ASN A 205 -8.05 5.67 -29.33
CA ASN A 205 -7.59 7.06 -29.34
C ASN A 205 -6.68 7.29 -28.13
N LEU A 206 -5.36 7.37 -28.37
CA LEU A 206 -4.36 7.50 -27.31
C LEU A 206 -4.47 8.82 -26.53
N ASP A 207 -5.06 9.88 -27.11
CA ASP A 207 -5.23 11.17 -26.44
C ASP A 207 -6.31 11.11 -25.33
N ASN A 208 -7.15 10.07 -25.37
CA ASN A 208 -8.19 9.83 -24.37
C ASN A 208 -7.76 8.84 -23.27
N LEU A 209 -6.52 8.35 -23.32
CA LEU A 209 -6.02 7.37 -22.35
C LEU A 209 -5.18 8.06 -21.27
N THR A 210 -5.34 7.60 -20.03
CA THR A 210 -4.48 8.02 -18.92
C THR A 210 -3.20 7.19 -18.92
N PHE A 211 -2.06 7.83 -19.16
CA PHE A 211 -0.75 7.20 -19.08
C PHE A 211 -0.19 7.25 -17.66
N PHE A 212 0.57 6.22 -17.31
CA PHE A 212 1.41 6.22 -16.12
C PHE A 212 2.84 6.54 -16.51
N SER A 213 3.46 7.44 -15.75
CA SER A 213 4.83 7.88 -15.99
C SER A 213 5.85 7.11 -15.15
N PHE A 214 7.03 6.87 -15.69
CA PHE A 214 8.18 6.37 -14.94
C PHE A 214 9.50 6.88 -15.51
N GLU A 215 10.50 6.92 -14.65
CA GLU A 215 11.84 7.40 -14.95
C GLU A 215 12.86 6.26 -14.75
N LEU A 216 13.70 6.01 -15.74
CA LEU A 216 14.78 5.04 -15.65
C LEU A 216 16.04 5.69 -15.08
N ILE A 217 16.32 5.37 -13.82
CA ILE A 217 17.51 5.85 -13.12
C ILE A 217 18.63 4.80 -13.14
N ASN A 218 19.85 5.21 -12.81
CA ASN A 218 20.98 4.29 -12.69
C ASN A 218 21.18 3.82 -11.24
N LYS A 219 22.00 2.79 -11.05
CA LYS A 219 22.27 2.21 -9.72
C LYS A 219 22.94 3.18 -8.74
N SER A 220 23.73 4.13 -9.25
CA SER A 220 24.40 5.14 -8.41
C SER A 220 23.38 6.13 -7.86
N GLU A 221 22.48 6.60 -8.72
CA GLU A 221 21.39 7.49 -8.36
C GLU A 221 20.43 6.84 -7.38
N TYR A 222 20.01 5.59 -7.64
CA TYR A 222 19.21 4.81 -6.69
C TYR A 222 19.88 4.74 -5.32
N LYS A 223 21.17 4.40 -5.27
CA LYS A 223 21.95 4.37 -4.02
C LYS A 223 22.03 5.72 -3.33
N SER A 224 21.96 6.83 -4.07
CA SER A 224 21.90 8.17 -3.49
C SER A 224 20.54 8.42 -2.86
N LEU A 225 19.46 8.20 -3.63
CA LEU A 225 18.08 8.43 -3.19
C LEU A 225 17.71 7.62 -1.95
N ILE A 226 18.09 6.33 -1.88
CA ILE A 226 17.75 5.48 -0.73
C ILE A 226 18.41 5.93 0.58
N LYS A 227 19.48 6.74 0.55
CA LYS A 227 20.14 7.24 1.78
C LYS A 227 19.21 8.14 2.58
N ASP A 228 18.35 8.89 1.89
CA ASP A 228 17.37 9.79 2.50
C ASP A 228 16.30 9.01 3.30
N TYR A 229 16.20 7.70 3.07
CA TYR A 229 15.28 6.78 3.75
C TYR A 229 15.97 5.95 4.84
N SER A 230 17.21 6.26 5.23
CA SER A 230 17.97 5.45 6.19
C SER A 230 17.27 5.25 7.54
N ALA A 231 16.63 6.29 8.09
CA ALA A 231 15.83 6.20 9.32
C ALA A 231 14.62 5.25 9.15
N PHE A 232 13.87 5.40 8.06
CA PHE A 232 12.76 4.52 7.70
C PHE A 232 13.21 3.06 7.59
N GLN A 233 14.34 2.81 6.92
CA GLN A 233 14.91 1.47 6.80
C GLN A 233 15.30 0.88 8.15
N GLN A 234 15.93 1.66 9.03
CA GLN A 234 16.32 1.19 10.37
C GLN A 234 15.10 0.85 11.24
N GLU A 235 14.06 1.68 11.19
CA GLU A 235 12.81 1.43 11.92
C GLU A 235 12.10 0.17 11.43
N LEU A 236 11.95 -0.01 10.11
CA LEU A 236 11.37 -1.23 9.58
C LEU A 236 12.20 -2.48 9.90
N LYS A 237 13.54 -2.39 9.88
CA LYS A 237 14.40 -3.50 10.33
C LYS A 237 14.16 -3.85 11.79
N ALA A 238 14.03 -2.85 12.67
CA ALA A 238 13.72 -3.06 14.08
C ALA A 238 12.35 -3.74 14.28
N LEU A 239 11.40 -3.48 13.37
CA LEU A 239 10.09 -4.15 13.34
C LEU A 239 10.12 -5.55 12.67
N GLY A 240 11.30 -6.08 12.33
CA GLY A 240 11.44 -7.43 11.76
C GLY A 240 11.15 -7.53 10.26
N PHE A 241 11.32 -6.44 9.52
CA PHE A 241 11.22 -6.46 8.05
C PHE A 241 12.51 -6.93 7.42
N SER A 242 12.39 -7.76 6.38
CA SER A 242 13.54 -8.17 5.58
C SER A 242 14.06 -6.99 4.74
N SER A 243 15.30 -7.09 4.25
CA SER A 243 15.83 -6.07 3.32
C SER A 243 14.98 -5.95 2.05
N GLU A 244 14.31 -7.02 1.64
CA GLU A 244 13.43 -7.02 0.47
C GLU A 244 12.08 -6.37 0.77
N ASP A 245 11.48 -6.68 1.94
CA ASP A 245 10.25 -6.03 2.41
C ASP A 245 10.42 -4.51 2.46
N ILE A 246 11.61 -4.06 2.86
CA ILE A 246 11.94 -2.63 2.97
C ILE A 246 12.06 -1.98 1.60
N LYS A 247 12.71 -2.63 0.62
CA LYS A 247 12.76 -2.11 -0.76
C LYS A 247 11.37 -2.00 -1.37
N ASN A 248 10.54 -3.03 -1.16
CA ASN A 248 9.16 -3.02 -1.63
C ASN A 248 8.37 -1.89 -0.97
N ALA A 249 8.50 -1.71 0.34
CA ALA A 249 7.87 -0.59 1.05
C ALA A 249 8.32 0.78 0.50
N ILE A 250 9.61 0.94 0.16
CA ILE A 250 10.12 2.17 -0.44
C ILE A 250 9.54 2.39 -1.84
N CYS A 251 9.52 1.36 -2.68
CA CYS A 251 8.96 1.42 -4.03
C CYS A 251 7.45 1.73 -3.99
N GLU A 252 6.68 1.06 -3.13
CA GLU A 252 5.24 1.24 -3.02
C GLU A 252 4.84 2.62 -2.47
N ALA A 253 5.55 3.10 -1.44
CA ALA A 253 5.19 4.32 -0.74
C ALA A 253 5.81 5.59 -1.33
N TYR A 254 6.99 5.46 -1.97
CA TYR A 254 7.80 6.60 -2.41
C TYR A 254 8.24 6.52 -3.87
N GLY A 255 7.85 5.46 -4.60
CA GLY A 255 8.13 5.36 -6.03
C GLY A 255 9.60 5.19 -6.37
N ILE A 256 10.44 4.67 -5.47
CA ILE A 256 11.86 4.41 -5.75
C ILE A 256 12.06 2.90 -5.78
N CYS A 257 12.18 2.34 -6.98
CA CYS A 257 12.13 0.90 -7.24
C CYS A 257 13.46 0.40 -7.82
N ASN A 258 13.86 -0.83 -7.47
CA ASN A 258 15.08 -1.48 -7.97
C ASN A 258 14.88 -3.00 -8.10
#